data_AF-A0A8T4JX92-F1
#
_entry.id   AF-A0A8T4JX92-F1
#
_cell.length_a   1.000
_cell.length_b   1.000
_cell.length_c   1.000
_cell.angle_alpha   90.00
_cell.angle_beta   90.00
_cell.angle_gamma   90.00
#
_symmetry.space_group_name_H-M   'P 1'
#
loop_
_entity.id
_entity.type
_entity.pdbx_description
1 polymer ?
#
loop_
_entity_poly.entity_id
_entity_poly.type
_entity_poly.pdbx_seq_one_letter_code
_entity_poly.pdbx_strand_id
1 'polypeptide(L)'
;MDRQQFIDTLERTLRGGGTPEHIIADNVRYYNGYFADESAKGRSEAEIAEELGDPRLLAKTILEVQETGGTGAGESDRGWYGEQTEDAADSAGSAFGSSAANGTKGFHAELNENGWDVRYGKFKINSWYGYLLIALVVLLILGIIGTVIGGLVTLLAPVALPVILIVLVVRFFSQRR
;
A
#
# COMPACT_ATOMS: atom_id res chain seq x y z
N MET A 1 -7.57 7.65 29.65
CA MET A 1 -7.68 6.31 30.27
C MET A 1 -6.28 5.80 30.55
N ASP A 2 -6.10 4.96 31.57
CA ASP A 2 -4.80 4.32 31.84
C ASP A 2 -4.66 3.02 31.02
N ARG A 3 -3.45 2.45 31.00
CA ARG A 3 -3.17 1.21 30.26
C ARG A 3 -4.07 0.05 30.70
N GLN A 4 -4.28 -0.11 32.01
CA GLN A 4 -5.06 -1.24 32.54
C GLN A 4 -6.51 -1.17 32.08
N GLN A 5 -7.12 0.00 32.18
CA GLN A 5 -8.50 0.25 31.72
C GLN A 5 -8.66 0.00 30.22
N PHE A 6 -7.67 0.41 29.42
CA PHE A 6 -7.67 0.17 27.98
C PHE A 6 -7.68 -1.33 27.67
N ILE A 7 -6.74 -2.06 28.26
CA ILE A 7 -6.57 -3.51 28.03
C ILE A 7 -7.77 -4.29 28.54
N ASP A 8 -8.27 -3.98 29.75
CA ASP A 8 -9.45 -4.63 30.33
C ASP A 8 -10.69 -4.44 29.44
N THR A 9 -10.84 -3.24 28.86
CA THR A 9 -11.97 -2.93 27.96
C THR A 9 -11.84 -3.66 26.63
N LEU A 10 -10.63 -3.69 26.05
CA LEU A 10 -10.34 -4.42 24.82
C LEU A 10 -10.62 -5.92 25.01
N GLU A 11 -10.06 -6.52 26.06
CA GLU A 11 -10.22 -7.94 26.38
C GLU A 11 -11.68 -8.31 26.62
N ARG A 12 -12.41 -7.52 27.43
CA ARG A 12 -13.83 -7.78 27.69
C ARG A 12 -14.66 -7.72 26.42
N THR A 13 -14.34 -6.79 25.51
CA THR A 13 -15.07 -6.64 24.25
C THR A 13 -14.79 -7.82 23.32
N LEU A 14 -13.54 -8.25 23.19
CA LEU A 14 -13.17 -9.42 22.39
C LEU A 14 -13.75 -10.73 22.94
N ARG A 15 -13.69 -10.93 24.27
CA ARG A 15 -14.33 -12.08 24.94
C ARG A 15 -15.84 -12.09 24.71
N GLY A 16 -16.49 -10.93 24.83
CA GLY A 16 -17.92 -10.77 24.58
C GLY A 16 -18.34 -11.05 23.14
N GLY A 17 -17.45 -10.81 22.18
CA GLY A 17 -17.67 -11.10 20.75
C GLY A 17 -17.31 -12.52 20.32
N GLY A 18 -16.96 -13.42 21.24
CA GLY A 18 -16.67 -14.83 20.89
C GLY A 18 -15.29 -15.06 20.26
N THR A 19 -14.35 -14.12 20.41
CA THR A 19 -12.98 -14.29 19.92
C THR A 19 -12.28 -15.46 20.64
N PRO A 20 -11.54 -16.33 19.93
CA PRO A 20 -10.72 -17.38 20.55
C PRO A 20 -9.65 -16.83 21.49
N GLU A 21 -9.37 -17.57 22.57
CA GLU A 21 -8.45 -17.16 23.63
C GLU A 21 -7.05 -16.76 23.13
N HIS A 22 -6.52 -17.48 22.14
CA HIS A 22 -5.19 -17.19 21.60
C HIS A 22 -5.13 -15.83 20.90
N ILE A 23 -6.18 -15.44 20.17
CA ILE A 23 -6.26 -14.11 19.51
C ILE A 23 -6.41 -13.01 20.55
N ILE A 24 -7.20 -13.25 21.61
CA ILE A 24 -7.32 -12.30 22.73
C ILE A 24 -5.96 -12.10 23.39
N ALA A 25 -5.26 -13.19 23.74
CA ALA A 25 -3.96 -13.14 24.37
C ALA A 25 -2.90 -12.43 23.50
N ASP A 26 -2.92 -12.68 22.18
CA ASP A 26 -2.02 -12.02 21.24
C ASP A 26 -2.27 -10.51 21.16
N ASN A 27 -3.54 -10.08 21.09
CA ASN A 27 -3.90 -8.67 21.07
C ASN A 27 -3.55 -7.98 22.40
N VAL A 28 -3.90 -8.59 23.53
CA VAL A 28 -3.56 -8.09 24.86
C VAL A 28 -2.05 -7.93 25.01
N ARG A 29 -1.25 -8.90 24.54
CA ARG A 29 0.21 -8.82 24.56
C ARG A 29 0.74 -7.69 23.68
N TYR A 30 0.20 -7.56 22.46
CA TYR A 30 0.59 -6.52 21.52
C TYR A 30 0.39 -5.12 22.10
N TYR A 31 -0.82 -4.80 22.57
CA TYR A 31 -1.09 -3.47 23.10
C TYR A 31 -0.34 -3.20 24.41
N ASN A 32 -0.19 -4.20 25.29
CA ASN A 32 0.64 -4.03 26.49
C ASN A 32 2.11 -3.70 26.15
N GLY A 33 2.67 -4.35 25.13
CA GLY A 33 4.01 -4.04 24.62
C GLY A 33 4.09 -2.61 24.10
N TYR A 34 3.12 -2.18 23.31
CA TYR A 34 3.06 -0.82 22.78
C TYR A 34 3.02 0.24 23.89
N PHE A 35 2.16 0.07 24.90
CA PHE A 35 2.13 0.98 26.05
C PHE A 35 3.46 1.01 26.79
N ALA A 36 4.13 -0.14 26.96
CA ALA A 36 5.43 -0.20 27.62
C ALA A 36 6.52 0.54 26.83
N ASP A 37 6.57 0.33 25.50
CA ASP A 37 7.54 0.95 24.62
C ASP A 37 7.36 2.47 24.52
N GLU A 38 6.12 2.94 24.38
CA GLU A 38 5.82 4.38 24.33
C GLU A 38 6.03 5.05 25.70
N SER A 39 5.72 4.36 26.80
CA SER A 39 6.01 4.86 28.15
C SER A 39 7.50 4.96 28.39
N ALA A 40 8.31 4.03 27.86
CA ALA A 40 9.77 4.10 27.92
C ALA A 40 10.35 5.31 27.15
N LYS A 41 9.62 5.83 26.16
CA LYS A 41 9.96 7.07 25.44
C LYS A 41 9.57 8.34 26.21
N GLY A 42 8.99 8.21 27.40
CA GLY A 42 8.60 9.32 28.27
C GLY A 42 7.19 9.86 28.02
N ARG A 43 6.37 9.16 27.23
CA ARG A 43 4.97 9.54 26.99
C ARG A 43 4.08 9.05 28.12
N SER A 44 2.99 9.79 28.39
CA SER A 44 2.04 9.38 29.41
C SER A 44 1.07 8.32 28.89
N GLU A 45 0.62 7.39 29.74
CA GLU A 45 -0.35 6.36 29.34
C GLU A 45 -1.64 6.97 28.77
N ALA A 46 -2.08 8.12 29.29
CA ALA A 46 -3.26 8.81 28.81
C ALA A 46 -3.12 9.31 27.36
N GLU A 47 -1.95 9.85 27.02
CA GLU A 47 -1.63 10.32 25.67
C GLU A 47 -1.52 9.14 24.69
N ILE A 48 -0.88 8.04 25.11
CA ILE A 48 -0.78 6.81 24.32
C ILE A 48 -2.17 6.25 24.05
N ALA A 49 -3.05 6.25 25.05
CA ALA A 49 -4.40 5.76 24.91
C ALA A 49 -5.29 6.66 24.03
N GLU A 50 -5.08 7.97 24.05
CA GLU A 50 -5.76 8.91 23.16
C GLU A 50 -5.35 8.68 21.69
N GLU A 51 -4.07 8.44 21.44
CA GLU A 51 -3.56 8.10 20.11
C GLU A 51 -4.11 6.76 19.60
N LEU A 52 -4.19 5.75 20.47
CA LEU A 52 -4.76 4.45 20.12
C LEU A 52 -6.29 4.49 19.91
N GLY A 53 -6.98 5.50 20.45
CA GLY A 53 -8.42 5.65 20.33
C GLY A 53 -9.23 4.71 21.23
N ASP A 54 -10.51 4.49 20.92
CA ASP A 54 -11.41 3.66 21.74
C ASP A 54 -11.05 2.16 21.62
N PRO A 55 -10.68 1.48 22.71
CA PRO A 55 -10.39 0.04 22.71
C PRO A 55 -11.54 -0.81 22.17
N ARG A 56 -12.79 -0.35 22.29
CA ARG A 56 -13.96 -1.08 21.75
C ARG A 56 -14.00 -1.10 20.24
N LEU A 57 -13.56 -0.02 19.59
CA LEU A 57 -13.49 0.05 18.13
C LEU A 57 -12.43 -0.90 17.60
N LEU A 58 -11.27 -0.94 18.24
CA LEU A 58 -10.20 -1.90 17.91
C LEU A 58 -10.68 -3.34 18.06
N ALA A 59 -11.36 -3.66 19.17
CA ALA A 59 -11.97 -4.97 19.36
C ALA A 59 -12.99 -5.30 18.25
N LYS A 60 -13.83 -4.35 17.86
CA LYS A 60 -14.81 -4.55 16.76
C LYS A 60 -14.14 -4.85 15.44
N THR A 61 -13.07 -4.14 15.08
CA THR A 61 -12.32 -4.42 13.84
C THR A 61 -11.72 -5.83 13.88
N ILE A 62 -11.17 -6.26 15.02
CA ILE A 62 -10.63 -7.62 15.18
C ILE A 62 -11.74 -8.67 15.02
N LEU A 63 -12.92 -8.43 15.61
CA LEU A 63 -14.09 -9.29 15.49
C LEU A 63 -14.59 -9.37 14.05
N GLU A 64 -14.69 -8.23 13.37
CA GLU A 64 -15.15 -8.15 11.97
C GLU A 64 -14.25 -8.96 11.03
N VAL A 65 -12.92 -8.88 11.21
CA VAL A 65 -11.94 -9.67 10.45
C VAL A 65 -12.08 -11.16 10.69
N GLN A 66 -12.44 -11.55 11.91
CA GLN A 66 -12.65 -12.94 12.28
C GLN A 66 -13.94 -13.50 11.65
N GLU A 67 -15.03 -12.74 11.71
CA GLU A 67 -16.32 -13.15 11.14
C GLU A 67 -16.27 -13.26 9.61
N THR A 68 -15.48 -12.42 8.95
CA THR A 68 -15.28 -12.46 7.49
C THR A 68 -14.27 -13.51 7.00
N GLY A 69 -13.78 -14.39 7.90
CA GLY A 69 -12.97 -15.54 7.49
C GLY A 69 -11.53 -15.19 7.08
N GLY A 70 -10.93 -14.16 7.70
CA GLY A 70 -9.47 -13.96 7.64
C GLY A 70 -8.94 -13.38 6.33
N THR A 71 -9.78 -12.84 5.46
CA THR A 71 -9.31 -11.93 4.39
C THR A 71 -9.44 -10.48 4.87
N GLY A 72 -8.42 -10.06 5.62
CA GLY A 72 -7.93 -8.69 5.80
C GLY A 72 -8.95 -7.57 6.01
N ALA A 73 -8.92 -6.97 7.20
CA ALA A 73 -9.50 -5.65 7.48
C ALA A 73 -9.18 -4.66 6.37
N GLY A 74 -10.22 -4.24 5.65
CA GLY A 74 -10.10 -3.19 4.64
C GLY A 74 -11.21 -3.26 3.61
N GLU A 75 -12.47 -3.13 4.03
CA GLU A 75 -13.49 -2.35 3.31
C GLU A 75 -14.79 -2.29 4.16
N SER A 76 -14.75 -1.59 5.30
CA SER A 76 -15.96 -1.16 5.99
C SER A 76 -16.31 0.27 5.58
N ASP A 77 -16.58 0.48 4.29
CA ASP A 77 -17.33 1.67 3.85
C ASP A 77 -18.80 1.28 3.67
N ARG A 78 -19.48 1.12 4.82
CA ARG A 78 -20.94 1.23 4.90
C ARG A 78 -21.25 2.30 5.92
N GLY A 79 -21.43 3.51 5.41
CA GLY A 79 -21.92 4.64 6.19
C GLY A 79 -23.20 4.27 6.93
N TRP A 80 -23.28 4.67 8.19
CA TRP A 80 -24.55 4.80 8.89
C TRP A 80 -24.44 5.89 9.97
N TYR A 81 -24.61 7.14 9.54
CA TYR A 81 -25.37 8.12 10.31
C TYR A 81 -26.72 8.23 9.60
N GLY A 82 -27.66 7.39 10.03
CA GLY A 82 -29.01 7.32 9.49
C GLY A 82 -29.97 6.93 10.60
N GLU A 83 -30.46 7.96 11.29
CA GLU A 83 -31.81 8.05 11.86
C GLU A 83 -32.30 6.89 12.74
N GLN A 84 -32.40 7.17 14.03
CA GLN A 84 -33.34 6.51 14.94
C GLN A 84 -34.75 6.89 14.51
N THR A 85 -35.59 5.92 14.13
CA THR A 85 -36.97 5.84 14.62
C THR A 85 -37.60 4.50 14.27
N GLU A 86 -38.32 3.99 15.26
CA GLU A 86 -39.09 2.76 15.30
C GLU A 86 -40.26 2.82 14.31
N ASP A 87 -40.62 1.67 13.71
CA ASP A 87 -41.99 1.13 13.61
C ASP A 87 -42.26 0.31 12.33
N ALA A 88 -43.06 -0.74 12.53
CA ALA A 88 -43.89 -1.48 11.56
C ALA A 88 -43.27 -2.63 10.72
N ALA A 89 -43.47 -3.84 11.25
CA ALA A 89 -44.11 -5.03 10.65
C ALA A 89 -44.13 -5.28 9.12
N ASP A 90 -43.92 -6.56 8.81
CA ASP A 90 -44.41 -7.33 7.66
C ASP A 90 -43.89 -6.98 6.25
N SER A 91 -43.02 -7.83 5.71
CA SER A 91 -43.33 -8.60 4.49
C SER A 91 -42.20 -9.56 4.08
N ALA A 92 -42.66 -10.73 3.63
CA ALA A 92 -41.89 -11.82 3.09
C ALA A 92 -41.03 -11.44 1.86
N GLY A 93 -39.90 -12.13 1.74
CA GLY A 93 -39.37 -12.63 0.47
C GLY A 93 -39.14 -11.63 -0.67
N SER A 94 -37.87 -11.27 -0.88
CA SER A 94 -37.34 -11.28 -2.23
C SER A 94 -35.85 -11.61 -2.21
N ALA A 95 -35.55 -12.78 -2.77
CA ALA A 95 -34.22 -13.07 -3.28
C ALA A 95 -33.86 -11.98 -4.30
N PHE A 96 -32.75 -11.28 -4.07
CA PHE A 96 -32.07 -10.54 -5.12
C PHE A 96 -30.69 -11.17 -5.32
N GLY A 97 -30.72 -12.35 -5.94
CA GLY A 97 -29.61 -12.74 -6.79
C GLY A 97 -29.64 -11.83 -8.01
N SER A 98 -28.70 -10.90 -8.09
CA SER A 98 -28.39 -10.20 -9.33
C SER A 98 -26.96 -10.47 -9.74
N SER A 99 -26.80 -11.59 -10.44
CA SER A 99 -25.89 -11.67 -11.58
C SER A 99 -26.31 -10.60 -12.59
N ALA A 100 -25.66 -9.44 -12.54
CA ALA A 100 -25.60 -8.46 -13.63
C ALA A 100 -24.38 -7.57 -13.36
N ALA A 101 -23.21 -7.95 -13.82
CA ALA A 101 -22.70 -7.39 -15.08
C ALA A 101 -22.80 -5.85 -15.11
N ASN A 102 -21.97 -5.16 -14.33
CA ASN A 102 -21.57 -3.79 -14.67
C ASN A 102 -20.23 -3.40 -14.04
N GLY A 103 -19.14 -3.65 -14.77
CA GLY A 103 -18.13 -2.62 -15.05
C GLY A 103 -17.36 -1.91 -13.95
N THR A 104 -17.34 -2.32 -12.68
CA THR A 104 -16.51 -1.62 -11.68
C THR A 104 -15.06 -2.08 -11.76
N LYS A 105 -14.26 -1.30 -12.46
CA LYS A 105 -12.80 -1.44 -12.61
C LYS A 105 -12.12 -1.18 -11.26
N GLY A 106 -11.93 -2.22 -10.45
CA GLY A 106 -11.09 -2.18 -9.25
C GLY A 106 -9.70 -2.75 -9.50
N PHE A 107 -8.70 -2.26 -8.76
CA PHE A 107 -7.36 -2.83 -8.67
C PHE A 107 -7.38 -3.95 -7.63
N HIS A 108 -7.12 -5.19 -8.04
CA HIS A 108 -7.05 -6.34 -7.15
C HIS A 108 -5.60 -6.83 -7.14
N ALA A 109 -4.90 -6.67 -6.01
CA ALA A 109 -3.60 -7.26 -5.77
C ALA A 109 -3.79 -8.46 -4.83
N GLU A 110 -3.62 -9.66 -5.37
CA GLU A 110 -3.71 -10.92 -4.63
C GLU A 110 -2.28 -11.42 -4.38
N LEU A 111 -1.88 -11.55 -3.11
CA LEU A 111 -0.60 -12.16 -2.77
C LEU A 111 -0.76 -13.69 -2.73
N ASN A 112 -0.13 -14.36 -3.69
CA ASN A 112 0.07 -15.81 -3.67
C ASN A 112 1.57 -16.11 -3.51
N GLU A 113 1.90 -17.28 -2.98
CA GLU A 113 3.22 -17.78 -2.54
C GLU A 113 4.28 -17.84 -3.66
N ASN A 114 3.92 -17.46 -4.89
CA ASN A 114 4.70 -17.61 -6.12
C ASN A 114 5.07 -16.25 -6.77
N GLY A 115 4.71 -15.13 -6.14
CA GLY A 115 5.02 -13.77 -6.64
C GLY A 115 3.79 -12.88 -6.84
N TRP A 116 4.06 -11.59 -7.02
CA TRP A 116 3.07 -10.50 -7.08
C TRP A 116 2.17 -10.59 -8.34
N ASP A 117 0.89 -10.99 -8.22
CA ASP A 117 -0.13 -10.84 -9.29
C ASP A 117 -0.96 -9.58 -9.02
N VAL A 118 -0.65 -8.54 -9.78
CA VAL A 118 -1.40 -7.28 -9.77
C VAL A 118 -2.39 -7.31 -10.92
N ARG A 119 -3.69 -7.22 -10.64
CA ARG A 119 -4.75 -7.26 -11.65
C ARG A 119 -5.58 -5.97 -11.67
N TYR A 120 -5.55 -5.28 -12.82
CA TYR A 120 -6.45 -4.17 -13.13
C TYR A 120 -7.59 -4.71 -14.01
N GLY A 121 -8.68 -5.17 -13.39
CA GLY A 121 -9.81 -5.78 -14.13
C GLY A 121 -9.40 -6.94 -15.05
N LYS A 122 -9.70 -6.85 -16.36
CA LYS A 122 -9.45 -7.92 -17.35
C LYS A 122 -7.98 -8.06 -17.80
N PHE A 123 -7.08 -7.19 -17.35
CA PHE A 123 -5.69 -7.21 -17.77
C PHE A 123 -4.81 -7.91 -16.73
N LYS A 124 -4.28 -9.08 -17.11
CA LYS A 124 -3.26 -9.81 -16.35
C LYS A 124 -1.91 -9.09 -16.51
N ILE A 125 -1.47 -8.38 -15.48
CA ILE A 125 -0.14 -7.72 -15.47
C ILE A 125 0.98 -8.76 -15.24
N ASN A 126 0.64 -9.95 -14.71
CA ASN A 126 1.61 -10.98 -14.33
C ASN A 126 2.16 -11.88 -15.45
N SER A 127 1.81 -11.65 -16.71
CA SER A 127 2.36 -12.41 -17.83
C SER A 127 3.07 -11.42 -18.74
N TRP A 128 4.39 -11.47 -18.80
CA TRP A 128 5.32 -10.77 -19.72
C TRP A 128 5.30 -9.22 -19.79
N TYR A 129 4.17 -8.56 -19.55
CA TYR A 129 4.04 -7.11 -19.60
C TYR A 129 4.80 -6.38 -18.48
N GLY A 130 4.93 -7.00 -17.30
CA GLY A 130 5.76 -6.44 -16.21
C GLY A 130 7.23 -6.33 -16.60
N TYR A 131 7.78 -7.37 -17.24
CA TYR A 131 9.14 -7.32 -17.80
C TYR A 131 9.26 -6.27 -18.91
N LEU A 132 8.20 -6.08 -19.72
CA LEU A 132 8.16 -5.05 -20.76
C LEU A 132 8.12 -3.63 -20.18
N LEU A 133 7.42 -3.42 -19.06
CA LEU A 133 7.36 -2.13 -18.35
C LEU A 133 8.73 -1.83 -17.70
N ILE A 134 9.35 -2.81 -17.05
CA ILE A 134 10.73 -2.65 -16.52
C ILE A 134 11.71 -2.35 -17.66
N ALA A 135 11.62 -3.07 -18.78
CA ALA A 135 12.45 -2.81 -19.96
C ALA A 135 12.22 -1.40 -20.53
N LEU A 136 10.97 -0.92 -20.56
CA LEU A 136 10.63 0.45 -20.97
C LEU A 136 11.27 1.49 -20.05
N VAL A 137 11.19 1.29 -18.72
CA VAL A 137 11.80 2.20 -17.74
C VAL A 137 13.33 2.20 -17.85
N VAL A 138 13.94 1.03 -18.01
CA VAL A 138 15.40 0.91 -18.23
C VAL A 138 15.80 1.58 -19.55
N LEU A 139 15.03 1.42 -20.62
CA LEU A 139 15.26 2.06 -21.91
C LEU A 139 15.08 3.59 -21.83
N LEU A 140 14.13 4.08 -21.04
CA LEU A 140 13.95 5.50 -20.76
C LEU A 140 15.18 6.07 -20.04
N ILE A 141 15.67 5.39 -19.00
CA ILE A 141 16.87 5.80 -18.25
C ILE A 141 18.11 5.77 -19.16
N LEU A 142 18.31 4.70 -19.94
CA LEU A 142 19.40 4.61 -20.93
C LEU A 142 19.29 5.71 -21.99
N GLY A 143 18.08 6.03 -22.44
CA GLY A 143 17.82 7.13 -23.35
C GLY A 143 18.23 8.47 -22.77
N ILE A 144 17.89 8.74 -21.50
CA ILE A 144 18.31 9.95 -20.78
C ILE A 144 19.83 10.01 -20.64
N ILE A 145 20.47 8.90 -20.30
CA ILE A 145 21.94 8.83 -20.22
C ILE A 145 22.57 9.10 -21.60
N GLY A 146 22.02 8.50 -22.66
CA GLY A 146 22.46 8.69 -24.03
C GLY A 146 22.28 10.11 -24.53
N THR A 147 21.17 10.79 -24.20
CA THR A 147 20.97 12.20 -24.57
C THR A 147 21.85 13.14 -23.78
N VAL A 148 22.17 12.84 -22.52
CA VAL A 148 23.14 13.61 -21.74
C VAL A 148 24.55 13.49 -22.34
N ILE A 149 24.98 12.27 -22.65
CA ILE A 149 26.31 12.02 -23.25
C ILE A 149 26.39 12.57 -24.68
N GLY A 150 25.41 12.24 -25.51
CA GLY A 150 25.33 12.70 -26.91
C GLY A 150 25.12 14.21 -27.01
N GLY A 151 24.32 14.79 -26.13
CA GLY A 151 24.10 16.23 -26.03
C GLY A 151 25.39 16.97 -25.70
N LEU A 152 26.20 16.44 -24.77
CA LEU A 152 27.50 17.02 -24.44
C LEU A 152 28.48 16.94 -25.63
N VAL A 153 28.51 15.82 -26.35
CA VAL A 153 29.32 15.68 -27.57
C VAL A 153 28.84 16.63 -28.67
N THR A 154 27.53 16.82 -28.83
CA THR A 154 26.96 17.72 -29.86
C THR A 154 27.20 19.20 -29.53
N LEU A 155 27.26 19.56 -28.23
CA LEU A 155 27.65 20.89 -27.79
C LEU A 155 29.13 21.18 -28.07
N LEU A 156 30.00 20.17 -27.90
CA LEU A 156 31.42 20.28 -28.24
C LEU A 156 31.70 20.16 -29.74
N ALA A 157 30.87 19.45 -30.51
CA ALA A 157 31.08 19.19 -31.94
C ALA A 157 31.39 20.42 -32.80
N PRO A 158 30.65 21.56 -32.71
CA PRO A 158 30.97 22.75 -33.50
C PRO A 158 32.31 23.40 -33.12
N VAL A 159 32.81 23.16 -31.90
CA VAL A 159 34.13 23.64 -31.45
C VAL A 159 35.23 22.60 -31.74
N ALA A 160 34.93 21.32 -31.60
CA ALA A 160 35.86 20.21 -31.82
C ALA A 160 36.20 20.04 -33.31
N LEU A 161 35.24 20.24 -34.22
CA LEU A 161 35.45 20.16 -35.68
C LEU A 161 36.57 21.09 -36.19
N PRO A 162 36.53 22.42 -35.95
CA PRO A 162 37.60 23.30 -36.39
C PRO A 162 38.94 22.97 -35.72
N VAL A 163 38.93 22.59 -34.44
CA VAL A 163 40.15 22.18 -33.72
C VAL A 163 40.78 20.93 -34.34
N ILE A 164 39.99 19.90 -34.63
CA ILE A 164 40.46 18.67 -35.27
C ILE A 164 41.01 18.96 -36.68
N LEU A 165 40.36 19.85 -37.44
CA LEU A 165 40.80 20.24 -38.78
C LEU A 165 42.18 20.94 -38.72
N ILE A 166 42.36 21.87 -37.78
CA ILE A 166 43.65 22.53 -37.53
C ILE A 166 44.72 21.51 -37.15
N VAL A 167 44.42 20.60 -36.21
CA VAL A 167 45.35 19.56 -35.78
C VAL A 167 45.74 18.67 -36.97
N LEU A 168 44.80 18.27 -37.82
CA LEU A 168 45.06 17.41 -38.98
C LEU A 168 45.95 18.10 -40.01
N VAL A 169 45.74 19.40 -40.27
CA VAL A 169 46.62 20.20 -41.13
C VAL A 169 48.04 20.29 -40.54
N VAL A 170 48.17 20.60 -39.25
CA VAL A 170 49.48 20.65 -38.57
C VAL A 170 50.17 19.28 -38.61
N ARG A 171 49.44 18.20 -38.33
CA ARG A 171 49.95 16.82 -38.40
C ARG A 171 50.41 16.45 -39.80
N PHE A 172 49.67 16.85 -40.83
CA PHE A 172 50.00 16.56 -42.22
C PHE A 172 51.28 17.28 -42.68
N PHE A 173 51.46 18.54 -42.27
CA PHE A 173 52.70 19.27 -42.55
C PHE A 173 53.88 18.80 -41.70
N SER A 174 53.64 18.41 -40.45
CA SER A 174 54.68 17.87 -39.57
C SER A 174 55.13 16.47 -39.96
N GLN A 175 54.29 15.65 -40.61
CA GLN A 175 54.67 14.33 -41.11
C GLN A 175 55.46 14.38 -42.43
N ARG A 176 55.45 15.52 -43.14
CA ARG A 176 56.12 15.71 -44.43
C ARG A 176 57.48 16.42 -44.33
N ARG A 177 57.92 16.79 -43.13
CA ARG A 177 59.29 17.23 -42.83
C ARG A 177 60.02 16.12 -42.10
#